data_AF-A0A955U5R6-F1
#
_entry.id   AF-A0A955U5R6-F1
#
_cell.length_a   1.000
_cell.length_b   1.000
_cell.length_c   1.000
_cell.angle_alpha   90.00
_cell.angle_beta   90.00
_cell.angle_gamma   90.00
#
_symmetry.space_group_name_H-M   'P 1'
#
loop_
_entity.id
_entity.type
_entity.pdbx_description
1 polymer ?
#
loop_
_entity_poly.entity_id
_entity_poly.type
_entity_poly.pdbx_seq_one_letter_code
_entity_poly.pdbx_strand_id
1 'polypeptide(L)'
;MSVGWLLLAGPVWADEPAPAPEPAPAEADEELVVYGELRVEQARQQVVQDLVELGFTDEVTRLGDRTIYRHGAAWAGEVVLFDDGWMRVKRQPLRVEGRPMPWAKLDTPGAWLGCFVWPWLCVRTSGATFGHRKWLAHEGRTVEALHADVETWGDRIADLATDRTVAALGPRLEALWEHGVPLGGSGPPLASMADRRQDLLSFYATRTDTIWGDEVRDAVGGFCRAVVQHSDDPFTDAELRDFSARHPGLPSPLTPRPGLGD
;
A
#
# COMPACT_ATOMS: atom_id res chain seq x y z
N MET A 1 -21.40 49.06 86.00
CA MET A 1 -21.08 49.66 84.69
C MET A 1 -20.02 48.81 84.03
N SER A 2 -20.43 47.91 83.14
CA SER A 2 -19.52 47.11 82.31
C SER A 2 -20.11 47.08 80.90
N VAL A 3 -19.37 47.67 79.98
CA VAL A 3 -19.70 47.82 78.57
C VAL A 3 -19.38 46.50 77.87
N GLY A 4 -20.41 45.75 77.48
CA GLY A 4 -20.28 44.54 76.67
C GLY A 4 -20.10 44.90 75.20
N TRP A 5 -18.91 44.63 74.67
CA TRP A 5 -18.59 44.79 73.25
C TRP A 5 -19.23 43.67 72.43
N LEU A 6 -20.10 44.04 71.49
CA LEU A 6 -20.62 43.16 70.45
C LEU A 6 -19.58 43.07 69.33
N LEU A 7 -18.93 41.91 69.16
CA LEU A 7 -18.10 41.60 68.00
C LEU A 7 -19.00 41.14 66.85
N LEU A 8 -19.12 41.99 65.83
CA LEU A 8 -19.68 41.64 64.52
C LEU A 8 -18.64 40.83 63.73
N ALA A 9 -18.84 39.52 63.61
CA ALA A 9 -18.12 38.70 62.65
C ALA A 9 -18.73 38.91 61.26
N GLY A 10 -18.01 39.61 60.38
CA GLY A 10 -18.35 39.71 58.96
C GLY A 10 -18.06 38.39 58.23
N PRO A 11 -18.80 38.06 57.16
CA PRO A 11 -18.53 36.88 56.35
C PRO A 11 -17.20 37.05 55.61
N VAL A 12 -16.26 36.13 55.88
CA VAL A 12 -15.05 35.94 55.08
C VAL A 12 -15.50 35.40 53.73
N TRP A 13 -15.42 36.23 52.69
CA TRP A 13 -15.55 35.77 51.31
C TRP A 13 -14.33 34.92 51.02
N ALA A 14 -14.53 33.61 50.90
CA ALA A 14 -13.50 32.71 50.42
C ALA A 14 -13.25 33.05 48.95
N ASP A 15 -12.03 33.47 48.62
CA ASP A 15 -11.57 33.57 47.24
C ASP A 15 -11.83 32.23 46.54
N GLU A 16 -12.69 32.28 45.52
CA GLU A 16 -12.97 31.15 44.65
C GLU A 16 -11.65 30.80 43.93
N PRO A 17 -11.10 29.59 44.11
CA PRO A 17 -9.83 29.23 43.53
C PRO A 17 -9.94 29.33 42.01
N ALA A 18 -9.03 30.12 41.42
CA ALA A 18 -8.96 30.30 39.97
C ALA A 18 -9.03 28.92 39.28
N PRO A 19 -9.87 28.77 38.24
CA PRO A 19 -10.03 27.49 37.55
C PRO A 19 -8.65 27.02 37.08
N ALA A 20 -8.31 25.78 37.43
CA ALA A 20 -7.08 25.16 36.98
C ALA A 20 -6.98 25.29 35.45
N PRO A 21 -5.81 25.66 34.90
CA PRO A 21 -5.64 25.78 33.46
C PRO A 21 -6.06 24.46 32.81
N GLU A 22 -7.04 24.56 31.92
CA GLU A 22 -7.49 23.45 31.09
C GLU A 22 -6.24 22.87 30.40
N PRO A 23 -6.01 21.55 30.49
CA PRO A 23 -4.89 20.94 29.79
C PRO A 23 -5.06 21.27 28.30
N ALA A 24 -4.03 21.87 27.70
CA ALA A 24 -3.99 22.10 26.27
C ALA A 24 -4.38 20.80 25.55
N PRO A 25 -5.24 20.85 24.52
CA PRO A 25 -5.60 19.65 23.77
C PRO A 25 -4.31 18.98 23.33
N ALA A 26 -4.10 17.75 23.79
CA ALA A 26 -2.98 16.94 23.32
C ALA A 26 -3.10 16.88 21.80
N GLU A 27 -2.08 17.36 21.09
CA GLU A 27 -1.97 17.22 19.66
C GLU A 27 -2.18 15.75 19.33
N ALA A 28 -3.27 15.45 18.62
CA ALA A 28 -3.65 14.10 18.26
C ALA A 28 -2.73 13.61 17.14
N ASP A 29 -1.50 13.24 17.51
CA ASP A 29 -0.53 12.54 16.66
C ASP A 29 -0.85 11.02 16.55
N GLU A 30 -2.13 10.65 16.61
CA GLU A 30 -2.57 9.25 16.63
C GLU A 30 -3.28 8.83 15.32
N GLU A 31 -2.57 7.96 14.58
CA GLU A 31 -3.13 6.73 14.01
C GLU A 31 -3.96 6.77 12.71
N LEU A 32 -3.46 7.42 11.64
CA LEU A 32 -3.97 7.16 10.27
C LEU A 32 -3.24 6.01 9.55
N VAL A 33 -2.02 5.66 9.96
CA VAL A 33 -1.15 4.69 9.23
C VAL A 33 -1.63 3.24 9.38
N VAL A 34 -2.28 2.89 10.49
CA VAL A 34 -2.69 1.51 10.79
C VAL A 34 -3.82 1.01 9.88
N TYR A 35 -4.69 1.91 9.39
CA TYR A 35 -5.84 1.51 8.58
C TYR A 35 -5.47 1.04 7.17
N GLY A 36 -4.48 1.68 6.53
CA GLY A 36 -4.06 1.31 5.18
C GLY A 36 -3.41 -0.08 5.15
N GLU A 37 -2.47 -0.33 6.06
CA GLU A 37 -1.81 -1.64 6.18
C GLU A 37 -2.79 -2.75 6.57
N LEU A 38 -3.71 -2.47 7.49
CA LEU A 38 -4.76 -3.43 7.87
C LEU A 38 -5.66 -3.79 6.68
N ARG A 39 -6.04 -2.83 5.84
CA ARG A 39 -6.86 -3.09 4.64
C ARG A 39 -6.13 -3.96 3.61
N VAL A 40 -4.83 -3.73 3.41
CA VAL A 40 -3.99 -4.58 2.55
C VAL A 40 -3.95 -6.01 3.08
N GLU A 41 -3.71 -6.16 4.39
CA GLU A 41 -3.64 -7.49 5.01
C GLU A 41 -4.99 -8.21 5.00
N GLN A 42 -6.10 -7.50 5.23
CA GLN A 42 -7.45 -8.07 5.11
C GLN A 42 -7.75 -8.54 3.69
N ALA A 43 -7.43 -7.74 2.67
CA ALA A 43 -7.61 -8.12 1.27
C ALA A 43 -6.73 -9.33 0.90
N ARG A 44 -5.49 -9.37 1.39
CA ARG A 44 -4.60 -10.52 1.23
C ARG A 44 -5.18 -11.78 1.88
N GLN A 45 -5.71 -11.67 3.11
CA GLN A 45 -6.32 -12.79 3.82
C GLN A 45 -7.53 -13.36 3.08
N GLN A 46 -8.32 -12.50 2.42
CA GLN A 46 -9.41 -12.95 1.56
C GLN A 46 -8.91 -13.83 0.41
N VAL A 47 -7.91 -13.37 -0.36
CA VAL A 47 -7.27 -14.17 -1.44
C VAL A 47 -6.74 -15.51 -0.91
N VAL A 48 -6.14 -15.50 0.28
CA VAL A 48 -5.62 -16.72 0.92
C VAL A 48 -6.76 -17.66 1.33
N GLN A 49 -7.86 -17.15 1.86
CA GLN A 49 -9.03 -17.95 2.19
C GLN A 49 -9.61 -18.61 0.93
N ASP A 50 -9.77 -17.86 -0.16
CA ASP A 50 -10.31 -18.37 -1.42
C ASP A 50 -9.38 -19.44 -2.03
N LEU A 51 -8.07 -19.27 -1.90
CA LEU A 51 -7.09 -20.31 -2.25
C LEU A 51 -7.28 -21.58 -1.43
N VAL A 52 -7.48 -21.47 -0.13
CA VAL A 52 -7.71 -22.63 0.75
C VAL A 52 -9.01 -23.34 0.37
N GLU A 53 -10.07 -22.59 0.09
CA GLU A 53 -11.36 -23.14 -0.36
C GLU A 53 -11.25 -23.86 -1.71
N LEU A 54 -10.36 -23.38 -2.59
CA LEU A 54 -10.01 -24.04 -3.86
C LEU A 54 -9.10 -25.28 -3.69
N GLY A 55 -8.68 -25.61 -2.47
CA GLY A 55 -7.85 -26.79 -2.16
C GLY A 55 -6.35 -26.54 -2.14
N PHE A 56 -5.91 -25.28 -2.14
CA PHE A 56 -4.51 -24.88 -1.94
C PHE A 56 -4.16 -24.79 -0.46
N THR A 57 -4.05 -25.95 0.20
CA THR A 57 -3.93 -26.06 1.66
C THR A 57 -2.50 -26.05 2.19
N ASP A 58 -1.51 -26.35 1.35
CA ASP A 58 -0.13 -26.43 1.80
C ASP A 58 0.52 -25.06 1.58
N GLU A 59 0.66 -24.28 2.66
CA GLU A 59 1.48 -23.06 2.64
C GLU A 59 2.95 -23.47 2.60
N VAL A 60 3.53 -23.49 1.40
CA VAL A 60 4.87 -24.03 1.22
C VAL A 60 5.84 -22.95 0.83
N THR A 61 6.40 -22.35 1.87
CA THR A 61 7.65 -21.57 1.83
C THR A 61 7.49 -20.14 1.32
N ARG A 62 7.62 -19.17 2.24
CA ARG A 62 7.93 -17.78 1.89
C ARG A 62 9.34 -17.73 1.29
N LEU A 63 9.46 -17.27 0.06
CA LEU A 63 10.73 -17.15 -0.67
C LEU A 63 10.95 -15.69 -1.05
N GLY A 64 11.45 -14.89 -0.10
CA GLY A 64 11.63 -13.45 -0.30
C GLY A 64 10.30 -12.71 -0.37
N ASP A 65 10.00 -12.15 -1.54
CA ASP A 65 8.87 -11.28 -1.89
C ASP A 65 7.61 -12.05 -2.35
N ARG A 66 7.57 -13.36 -2.14
CA ARG A 66 6.46 -14.20 -2.59
C ARG A 66 6.17 -15.38 -1.67
N THR A 67 4.91 -15.78 -1.67
CA THR A 67 4.39 -16.96 -0.97
C THR A 67 3.86 -17.97 -1.99
N ILE A 68 4.22 -19.24 -1.81
CA ILE A 68 3.79 -20.32 -2.71
C ILE A 68 2.77 -21.19 -1.99
N TYR A 69 1.56 -21.24 -2.53
CA TYR A 69 0.47 -22.11 -2.10
C TYR A 69 0.40 -23.32 -3.02
N ARG A 70 0.40 -24.52 -2.46
CA ARG A 70 0.32 -25.76 -3.24
C ARG A 70 -1.03 -26.43 -3.05
N HIS A 71 -1.58 -26.92 -4.15
CA HIS A 71 -2.80 -27.69 -4.14
C HIS A 71 -2.55 -29.10 -3.58
N GLY A 72 -3.43 -29.58 -2.70
CA GLY A 72 -3.28 -30.93 -2.09
C GLY A 72 -3.35 -32.07 -3.13
N ALA A 73 -4.08 -31.86 -4.22
CA ALA A 73 -4.02 -32.70 -5.41
C ALA A 73 -2.89 -32.27 -6.36
N ALA A 74 -1.94 -33.16 -6.62
CA ALA A 74 -0.71 -32.83 -7.34
C ALA A 74 -0.86 -32.49 -8.84
N TRP A 75 -2.05 -32.65 -9.42
CA TRP A 75 -2.33 -32.24 -10.80
C TRP A 75 -2.79 -30.78 -10.93
N ALA A 76 -3.20 -30.16 -9.83
CA ALA A 76 -3.80 -28.80 -9.78
C ALA A 76 -2.77 -27.68 -9.59
N GLY A 77 -1.49 -28.02 -9.40
CA GLY A 77 -0.40 -27.05 -9.49
C GLY A 77 -0.16 -26.25 -8.22
N GLU A 78 0.44 -25.07 -8.38
CA GLU A 78 0.83 -24.14 -7.33
C GLU A 78 0.40 -22.73 -7.71
N VAL A 79 0.01 -21.92 -6.73
CA VAL A 79 -0.21 -20.49 -6.89
C VAL A 79 0.91 -19.75 -6.17
N VAL A 80 1.55 -18.84 -6.89
CA VAL A 80 2.57 -17.95 -6.35
C VAL A 80 1.93 -16.58 -6.18
N LEU A 81 1.76 -16.12 -4.95
CA LEU A 81 1.35 -14.76 -4.62
C LEU A 81 2.60 -13.91 -4.36
N PHE A 82 2.72 -12.78 -5.02
CA PHE A 82 3.78 -11.81 -4.81
C PHE A 82 3.29 -10.70 -3.88
N ASP A 83 4.19 -10.11 -3.09
CA ASP A 83 3.86 -9.06 -2.14
C ASP A 83 3.42 -7.73 -2.84
N ASP A 84 3.56 -7.64 -4.17
CA ASP A 84 3.11 -6.52 -5.02
C ASP A 84 1.67 -6.67 -5.54
N GLY A 85 0.92 -7.67 -5.07
CA GLY A 85 -0.46 -7.92 -5.49
C GLY A 85 -0.57 -8.71 -6.80
N TRP A 86 0.55 -9.22 -7.34
CA TRP A 86 0.52 -10.10 -8.50
C TRP A 86 0.34 -11.57 -8.10
N MET A 87 -0.37 -12.34 -8.93
CA MET A 87 -0.43 -13.80 -8.78
C MET A 87 0.02 -14.55 -10.03
N ARG A 88 0.56 -15.75 -9.84
CA ARG A 88 0.90 -16.65 -10.94
C ARG A 88 0.58 -18.09 -10.58
N VAL A 89 -0.28 -18.72 -11.39
CA VAL A 89 -0.51 -20.16 -11.33
C VAL A 89 0.60 -20.88 -12.11
N LYS A 90 1.15 -21.95 -11.55
CA LYS A 90 2.20 -22.77 -12.16
C LYS A 90 1.85 -24.24 -12.02
N ARG A 91 2.37 -25.05 -12.93
CA ARG A 91 2.37 -26.50 -12.73
C ARG A 91 3.31 -26.87 -11.59
N GLN A 92 2.91 -27.86 -10.81
CA GLN A 92 3.81 -28.50 -9.87
C GLN A 92 4.92 -29.21 -10.65
N PRO A 93 6.21 -28.98 -10.32
CA PRO A 93 7.29 -29.76 -10.88
C PRO A 93 7.18 -31.22 -10.42
N LEU A 94 7.86 -32.12 -11.13
CA LEU A 94 8.07 -33.49 -10.65
C LEU A 94 8.77 -33.43 -9.29
N ARG A 95 8.13 -34.02 -8.28
CA ARG A 95 8.71 -34.15 -6.94
C ARG A 95 8.63 -35.58 -6.47
N VAL A 96 9.64 -35.93 -5.67
CA VAL A 96 9.67 -37.15 -4.90
C VAL A 96 9.33 -36.75 -3.47
N GLU A 97 8.15 -37.13 -3.01
CA GLU A 97 7.67 -36.85 -1.66
C GLU A 97 7.54 -38.19 -0.94
N GLY A 98 8.00 -38.25 0.33
CA GLY A 98 7.88 -39.47 1.13
C GLY A 98 6.42 -39.72 1.46
N ARG A 99 5.73 -40.58 0.69
CA ARG A 99 4.31 -40.87 0.93
C ARG A 99 4.14 -41.52 2.31
N PRO A 100 3.07 -41.19 3.08
CA PRO A 100 2.76 -41.93 4.30
C PRO A 100 2.50 -43.38 3.92
N MET A 101 3.34 -44.26 4.46
CA MET A 101 3.20 -45.70 4.30
C MET A 101 2.31 -46.24 5.43
N PRO A 102 1.64 -47.40 5.26
CA PRO A 102 0.87 -48.01 6.34
C PRO A 102 1.67 -48.21 7.64
N TRP A 103 3.01 -48.30 7.52
CA TRP A 103 3.96 -48.53 8.61
C TRP A 103 4.86 -47.34 8.95
N ALA A 104 4.73 -46.18 8.27
CA ALA A 104 5.63 -45.05 8.49
C ALA A 104 4.96 -43.70 8.23
N LYS A 105 5.22 -42.71 9.11
CA LYS A 105 4.73 -41.34 8.94
C LYS A 105 5.39 -40.67 7.72
N LEU A 106 4.70 -39.67 7.18
CA LEU A 106 5.16 -38.81 6.08
C LEU A 106 6.59 -38.27 6.38
N ASP A 107 7.46 -38.27 5.37
CA ASP A 107 8.86 -37.81 5.43
C ASP A 107 9.77 -38.46 6.49
N THR A 108 9.44 -39.64 7.02
CA THR A 108 10.36 -40.41 7.87
C THR A 108 11.35 -41.25 7.05
N PRO A 109 12.54 -41.61 7.59
CA PRO A 109 13.45 -42.52 6.89
C PRO A 109 12.80 -43.84 6.46
N GLY A 110 11.84 -44.35 7.24
CA GLY A 110 11.06 -45.54 6.89
C GLY A 110 10.11 -45.33 5.69
N ALA A 111 9.53 -44.14 5.54
CA ALA A 111 8.75 -43.79 4.35
C ALA A 111 9.64 -43.72 3.10
N TRP A 112 10.82 -43.10 3.22
CA TRP A 112 11.81 -43.04 2.15
C TRP A 112 12.35 -44.42 1.73
N LEU A 113 12.53 -45.35 2.68
CA LEU A 113 12.90 -46.73 2.35
C LEU A 113 11.82 -47.43 1.52
N GLY A 114 10.55 -47.15 1.85
CA GLY A 114 9.41 -47.57 1.04
C GLY A 114 9.45 -47.01 -0.39
N CYS A 115 9.91 -45.78 -0.57
CA CYS A 115 10.11 -45.17 -1.89
C CYS A 115 11.21 -45.85 -2.70
N PHE A 116 12.22 -46.44 -2.07
CA PHE A 116 13.23 -47.21 -2.80
C PHE A 116 12.67 -48.52 -3.35
N VAL A 117 11.84 -49.21 -2.55
CA VAL A 117 11.21 -50.48 -2.95
C VAL A 117 10.09 -50.25 -3.96
N TRP A 118 9.33 -49.16 -3.82
CA TRP A 118 8.23 -48.79 -4.72
C TRP A 118 8.32 -47.33 -5.17
N PRO A 119 9.23 -46.98 -6.11
CA PRO A 119 9.48 -45.60 -6.52
C PRO A 119 8.24 -44.88 -7.03
N TRP A 120 7.38 -45.57 -7.78
CA TRP A 120 6.16 -44.99 -8.33
C TRP A 120 5.14 -44.54 -7.27
N LEU A 121 5.23 -45.04 -6.03
CA LEU A 121 4.37 -44.59 -4.93
C LEU A 121 4.80 -43.23 -4.35
N CYS A 122 6.05 -42.83 -4.54
CA CYS A 122 6.61 -41.59 -4.01
C CYS A 122 6.87 -40.51 -5.06
N VAL A 123 6.95 -40.88 -6.33
CA VAL A 123 7.01 -39.90 -7.43
C VAL A 123 5.59 -39.42 -7.75
N ARG A 124 5.26 -38.18 -7.40
CA ARG A 124 4.03 -37.53 -7.87
C ARG A 124 4.22 -37.05 -9.30
N THR A 125 3.90 -37.92 -10.25
CA THR A 125 3.97 -37.59 -11.68
C THR A 125 2.76 -36.83 -12.21
N SER A 126 1.66 -36.76 -11.42
CA SER A 126 0.35 -36.32 -11.93
C SER A 126 0.34 -34.90 -12.49
N GLY A 127 1.11 -33.96 -11.95
CA GLY A 127 1.20 -32.60 -12.50
C GLY A 127 1.91 -32.54 -13.86
N ALA A 128 2.93 -33.38 -14.06
CA ALA A 128 3.68 -33.44 -15.31
C ALA A 128 2.98 -34.24 -16.41
N THR A 129 2.20 -35.26 -16.02
CA THR A 129 1.45 -36.11 -16.96
C THR A 129 0.06 -35.55 -17.29
N PHE A 130 -0.39 -34.50 -16.60
CA PHE A 130 -1.65 -33.85 -16.89
C PHE A 130 -1.61 -33.16 -18.26
N GLY A 131 -2.56 -33.51 -19.13
CA GLY A 131 -2.61 -33.01 -20.51
C GLY A 131 -2.64 -31.48 -20.55
N HIS A 132 -1.86 -30.87 -21.44
CA HIS A 132 -1.65 -29.42 -21.43
C HIS A 132 -2.94 -28.60 -21.54
N ARG A 133 -3.91 -29.05 -22.34
CA ARG A 133 -5.21 -28.40 -22.46
C ARG A 133 -6.04 -28.47 -21.18
N LYS A 134 -6.03 -29.62 -20.49
CA LYS A 134 -6.74 -29.79 -19.22
C LYS A 134 -6.13 -28.90 -18.14
N TRP A 135 -4.80 -28.80 -18.13
CA TRP A 135 -4.10 -27.87 -17.26
C TRP A 135 -4.53 -26.43 -17.51
N LEU A 136 -4.46 -25.94 -18.76
CA LEU A 136 -4.85 -24.57 -19.09
C LEU A 136 -6.30 -24.27 -18.67
N ALA A 137 -7.21 -25.24 -18.84
CA ALA A 137 -8.59 -25.08 -18.38
C ALA A 137 -8.72 -25.00 -16.85
N HIS A 138 -7.84 -25.69 -16.11
CA HIS A 138 -7.79 -25.56 -14.65
C HIS A 138 -7.17 -24.23 -14.22
N GLU A 139 -6.03 -23.86 -14.79
CA GLU A 139 -5.38 -22.57 -14.60
C GLU A 139 -6.34 -21.41 -14.84
N GLY A 140 -7.07 -21.43 -15.97
CA GLY A 140 -8.08 -20.42 -16.28
C GLY A 140 -9.17 -20.30 -15.21
N ARG A 141 -9.68 -21.43 -14.70
CA ARG A 141 -10.69 -21.42 -13.62
C ARG A 141 -10.14 -20.91 -12.29
N THR A 142 -8.90 -21.26 -11.95
CA THR A 142 -8.25 -20.75 -10.73
C THR A 142 -8.02 -19.25 -10.84
N VAL A 143 -7.56 -18.77 -12.00
CA VAL A 143 -7.37 -17.33 -12.25
C VAL A 143 -8.70 -16.60 -12.19
N GLU A 144 -9.73 -17.10 -12.88
CA GLU A 144 -11.07 -16.51 -12.90
C GLU A 144 -11.68 -16.44 -11.50
N ALA A 145 -11.52 -17.49 -10.69
CA ALA A 145 -12.04 -17.54 -9.32
C ALA A 145 -11.38 -16.52 -8.38
N LEU A 146 -10.09 -16.23 -8.57
CA LEU A 146 -9.31 -15.33 -7.69
C LEU A 146 -9.16 -13.91 -8.24
N HIS A 147 -9.62 -13.66 -9.48
CA HIS A 147 -9.31 -12.43 -10.19
C HIS A 147 -9.74 -11.17 -9.44
N ALA A 148 -11.00 -11.16 -8.97
CA ALA A 148 -11.58 -10.00 -8.30
C ALA A 148 -10.90 -9.70 -6.96
N ASP A 149 -10.58 -10.72 -6.16
CA ASP A 149 -9.94 -10.54 -4.86
C ASP A 149 -8.48 -10.14 -4.99
N VAL A 150 -7.76 -10.67 -6.00
CA VAL A 150 -6.39 -10.26 -6.32
C VAL A 150 -6.36 -8.83 -6.85
N GLU A 151 -7.31 -8.44 -7.71
CA GLU A 151 -7.45 -7.05 -8.18
C GLU A 151 -7.71 -6.12 -7.00
N THR A 152 -8.67 -6.46 -6.13
CA THR A 152 -8.96 -5.70 -4.91
C THR A 152 -7.73 -5.58 -4.01
N TRP A 153 -6.98 -6.65 -3.81
CA TRP A 153 -5.75 -6.63 -3.02
C TRP A 153 -4.68 -5.73 -3.66
N GLY A 154 -4.48 -5.83 -4.97
CA GLY A 154 -3.58 -4.96 -5.73
C GLY A 154 -3.95 -3.48 -5.61
N ASP A 155 -5.25 -3.16 -5.70
CA ASP A 155 -5.75 -1.80 -5.49
C ASP A 155 -5.43 -1.29 -4.09
N ARG A 156 -5.59 -2.11 -3.04
CA ARG A 156 -5.21 -1.71 -1.68
C ARG A 156 -3.72 -1.46 -1.50
N ILE A 157 -2.87 -2.25 -2.17
CA ILE A 157 -1.43 -2.01 -2.16
C ILE A 157 -1.11 -0.66 -2.82
N ALA A 158 -1.76 -0.37 -3.95
CA ALA A 158 -1.58 0.87 -4.68
C ALA A 158 -2.10 2.08 -3.88
N ASP A 159 -3.26 1.96 -3.22
CA ASP A 159 -3.80 2.96 -2.30
C ASP A 159 -2.76 3.29 -1.21
N LEU A 160 -2.26 2.28 -0.48
CA LEU A 160 -1.29 2.46 0.60
C LEU A 160 0.02 3.08 0.11
N ALA A 161 0.52 2.66 -1.05
CA ALA A 161 1.73 3.23 -1.65
C ALA A 161 1.53 4.69 -2.05
N THR A 162 0.34 5.03 -2.53
CA THR A 162 -0.05 6.40 -2.93
C THR A 162 -0.19 7.29 -1.72
N ASP A 163 -0.88 6.84 -0.68
CA ASP A 163 -1.02 7.55 0.60
C ASP A 163 0.35 7.91 1.19
N ARG A 164 1.27 6.93 1.23
CA ARG A 164 2.66 7.17 1.69
C ARG A 164 3.39 8.18 0.81
N THR A 165 3.17 8.12 -0.50
CA THR A 165 3.78 9.05 -1.45
C THR A 165 3.26 10.47 -1.25
N VAL A 166 1.94 10.64 -1.11
CA VAL A 166 1.27 11.92 -0.88
C VAL A 166 1.67 12.51 0.47
N ALA A 167 1.69 11.71 1.54
CA ALA A 167 2.12 12.14 2.86
C ALA A 167 3.57 12.64 2.87
N ALA A 168 4.46 11.97 2.14
CA ALA A 168 5.86 12.39 2.01
C ALA A 168 6.07 13.58 1.06
N LEU A 169 5.03 14.01 0.33
CA LEU A 169 5.17 14.98 -0.74
C LEU A 169 5.30 16.42 -0.23
N GLY A 170 4.58 16.79 0.83
CA GLY A 170 4.62 18.14 1.41
C GLY A 170 6.05 18.61 1.72
N PRO A 171 6.79 17.90 2.60
CA PRO A 171 8.16 18.26 2.91
C PRO A 171 9.10 18.27 1.70
N ARG A 172 8.84 17.43 0.69
CA ARG A 172 9.64 17.40 -0.55
C ARG A 172 9.37 18.61 -1.44
N LEU A 173 8.12 19.03 -1.56
CA LEU A 173 7.71 20.22 -2.31
C LEU A 173 8.26 21.48 -1.64
N GLU A 174 8.22 21.56 -0.31
CA GLU A 174 8.84 22.64 0.46
C GLU A 174 10.36 22.65 0.28
N ALA A 175 11.04 21.50 0.40
CA ALA A 175 12.48 21.41 0.19
C ALA A 175 12.91 21.80 -1.23
N LEU A 176 12.12 21.45 -2.24
CA LEU A 176 12.32 21.96 -3.60
C LEU A 176 12.18 23.48 -3.63
N TRP A 177 11.09 23.99 -3.07
CA TRP A 177 10.73 25.39 -3.20
C TRP A 177 11.68 26.32 -2.45
N GLU A 178 12.09 25.96 -1.23
CA GLU A 178 12.95 26.79 -0.38
C GLU A 178 14.44 26.54 -0.67
N HIS A 179 14.83 25.27 -0.78
CA HIS A 179 16.24 24.88 -0.85
C HIS A 179 16.69 24.42 -2.24
N GLY A 180 15.78 24.37 -3.22
CA GLY A 180 16.10 23.94 -4.57
C GLY A 180 16.39 22.44 -4.68
N VAL A 181 15.95 21.61 -3.74
CA VAL A 181 16.20 20.16 -3.79
C VAL A 181 15.32 19.50 -4.88
N PRO A 182 15.89 18.89 -5.94
CA PRO A 182 15.08 18.32 -7.02
C PRO A 182 14.12 17.23 -6.55
N LEU A 183 12.89 17.21 -7.08
CA LEU A 183 11.88 16.21 -6.69
C LEU A 183 12.24 14.80 -7.10
N GLY A 184 13.03 14.63 -8.16
CA GLY A 184 13.57 13.33 -8.56
C GLY A 184 14.52 12.69 -7.53
N GLY A 185 14.95 13.45 -6.50
CA GLY A 185 15.85 12.97 -5.46
C GLY A 185 17.31 12.80 -5.89
N SER A 186 17.62 13.08 -7.16
CA SER A 186 18.96 12.99 -7.73
C SER A 186 19.32 14.28 -8.45
N GLY A 187 20.51 14.83 -8.17
CA GLY A 187 21.05 15.99 -8.87
C GLY A 187 21.54 17.10 -7.94
N PRO A 188 22.26 18.11 -8.47
CA PRO A 188 22.63 19.29 -7.71
C PRO A 188 21.40 20.14 -7.37
N PRO A 189 21.44 20.94 -6.28
CA PRO A 189 20.38 21.90 -5.97
C PRO A 189 20.12 22.89 -7.10
N LEU A 190 18.85 23.17 -7.36
CA LEU A 190 18.37 24.13 -8.35
C LEU A 190 18.54 25.56 -7.85
N ALA A 191 19.42 26.30 -8.52
CA ALA A 191 19.82 27.65 -8.10
C ALA A 191 18.73 28.69 -8.36
N SER A 192 17.94 28.55 -9.42
CA SER A 192 16.94 29.55 -9.82
C SER A 192 15.51 29.10 -9.56
N MET A 193 14.62 30.06 -9.31
CA MET A 193 13.18 29.82 -9.16
C MET A 193 12.55 29.30 -10.46
N ALA A 194 13.07 29.72 -11.62
CA ALA A 194 12.65 29.21 -12.92
C ALA A 194 12.93 27.69 -13.06
N ASP A 195 14.11 27.24 -12.62
CA ASP A 195 14.45 25.81 -12.65
C ASP A 195 13.54 25.00 -11.70
N ARG A 196 13.23 25.55 -10.50
CA ARG A 196 12.33 24.91 -9.53
C ARG A 196 10.90 24.78 -10.09
N ARG A 197 10.38 25.83 -10.73
CA ARG A 197 9.08 25.80 -11.43
C ARG A 197 9.06 24.74 -12.54
N GLN A 198 10.13 24.66 -13.34
CA GLN A 198 10.22 23.66 -14.40
C GLN A 198 10.28 22.23 -13.84
N ASP A 199 10.98 22.01 -12.72
CA ASP A 199 11.04 20.71 -12.04
C ASP A 199 9.65 20.29 -11.50
N LEU A 200 8.89 21.24 -10.93
CA LEU A 200 7.49 21.00 -10.52
C LEU A 200 6.61 20.57 -11.69
N LEU A 201 6.66 21.30 -12.81
CA LEU A 201 5.87 20.97 -14.00
C LEU A 201 6.27 19.62 -14.60
N SER A 202 7.58 19.33 -14.64
CA SER A 202 8.11 18.04 -15.08
C SER A 202 7.59 16.90 -14.19
N PHE A 203 7.74 17.04 -12.88
CA PHE A 203 7.27 16.04 -11.91
C PHE A 203 5.76 15.80 -12.04
N TYR A 204 4.96 16.86 -12.15
CA TYR A 204 3.52 16.79 -12.37
C TYR A 204 3.16 16.00 -13.64
N ALA A 205 3.85 16.25 -14.76
CA ALA A 205 3.60 15.54 -16.02
C ALA A 205 4.02 14.06 -16.03
N THR A 206 4.91 13.65 -15.13
CA THR A 206 5.34 12.24 -15.07
C THR A 206 4.32 11.28 -14.44
N ARG A 207 3.23 11.80 -13.87
CA ARG A 207 2.21 10.96 -13.23
C ARG A 207 1.38 10.21 -14.29
N THR A 208 1.08 8.95 -14.02
CA THR A 208 0.28 8.09 -14.91
C THR A 208 -1.20 8.48 -14.90
N ASP A 209 -1.89 8.26 -16.01
CA ASP A 209 -3.35 8.50 -16.12
C ASP A 209 -4.14 7.37 -15.45
N THR A 210 -4.10 7.39 -14.12
CA THR A 210 -4.68 6.44 -13.18
C THR A 210 -5.20 7.21 -11.97
N ILE A 211 -6.13 6.65 -11.19
CA ILE A 211 -6.68 7.32 -10.00
C ILE A 211 -5.56 7.73 -9.02
N TRP A 212 -4.60 6.84 -8.75
CA TRP A 212 -3.44 7.13 -7.90
C TRP A 212 -2.53 8.24 -8.46
N GLY A 213 -2.34 8.26 -9.78
CA GLY A 213 -1.59 9.32 -10.44
C GLY A 213 -2.30 10.68 -10.33
N ASP A 214 -3.62 10.69 -10.41
CA ASP A 214 -4.43 11.89 -10.20
C ASP A 214 -4.33 12.40 -8.76
N GLU A 215 -4.34 11.53 -7.74
CA GLU A 215 -4.20 11.94 -6.34
C GLU A 215 -2.87 12.66 -6.08
N VAL A 216 -1.77 12.12 -6.64
CA VAL A 216 -0.47 12.80 -6.55
C VAL A 216 -0.49 14.12 -7.33
N ARG A 217 -1.11 14.16 -8.52
CA ARG A 217 -1.30 15.42 -9.27
C ARG A 217 -2.09 16.44 -8.46
N ASP A 218 -3.15 16.02 -7.77
CA ASP A 218 -4.01 16.88 -6.98
C ASP A 218 -3.22 17.50 -5.81
N ALA A 219 -2.40 16.71 -5.12
CA ALA A 219 -1.51 17.19 -4.06
C ALA A 219 -0.49 18.22 -4.56
N VAL A 220 0.21 17.94 -5.69
CA VAL A 220 1.15 18.89 -6.31
C VAL A 220 0.42 20.15 -6.78
N GLY A 221 -0.73 20.00 -7.45
CA GLY A 221 -1.54 21.10 -7.94
C GLY A 221 -2.05 22.00 -6.81
N GLY A 222 -2.44 21.40 -5.67
CA GLY A 222 -2.77 22.13 -4.45
C GLY A 222 -1.63 23.01 -3.97
N PHE A 223 -0.41 22.46 -3.88
CA PHE A 223 0.79 23.23 -3.53
C PHE A 223 1.08 24.34 -4.56
N CYS A 224 0.96 24.05 -5.85
CA CYS A 224 1.14 25.06 -6.90
C CYS A 224 0.16 26.23 -6.75
N ARG A 225 -1.12 25.96 -6.47
CA ARG A 225 -2.14 27.00 -6.29
C ARG A 225 -1.94 27.78 -4.99
N ALA A 226 -1.65 27.09 -3.88
CA ALA A 226 -1.57 27.72 -2.56
C ALA A 226 -0.24 28.46 -2.35
N VAL A 227 0.90 27.86 -2.71
CA VAL A 227 2.23 28.39 -2.41
C VAL A 227 2.83 29.10 -3.61
N VAL A 228 2.95 28.42 -4.75
CA VAL A 228 3.67 28.96 -5.92
C VAL A 228 2.98 30.19 -6.49
N GLN A 229 1.66 30.14 -6.70
CA GLN A 229 0.91 31.29 -7.26
C GLN A 229 0.83 32.51 -6.33
N HIS A 230 1.04 32.33 -5.02
CA HIS A 230 1.04 33.42 -4.04
C HIS A 230 2.45 33.89 -3.65
N SER A 231 3.48 33.35 -4.31
CA SER A 231 4.88 33.75 -4.10
C SER A 231 5.28 34.94 -4.97
N ASP A 232 6.49 35.48 -4.75
CA ASP A 232 7.10 36.49 -5.62
C ASP A 232 7.46 35.96 -7.03
N ASP A 233 7.41 34.64 -7.21
CA ASP A 233 7.88 33.91 -8.39
C ASP A 233 6.81 32.95 -8.97
N PRO A 234 5.59 33.43 -9.29
CA PRO A 234 4.50 32.58 -9.77
C PRO A 234 4.80 31.98 -11.16
N PHE A 235 4.06 30.94 -11.55
CA PHE A 235 4.10 30.47 -12.94
C PHE A 235 3.66 31.58 -13.89
N THR A 236 4.39 31.72 -14.99
CA THR A 236 4.03 32.64 -16.08
C THR A 236 3.04 32.00 -17.05
N ASP A 237 2.23 32.84 -17.71
CA ASP A 237 1.33 32.38 -18.78
C ASP A 237 2.06 31.71 -19.95
N ALA A 238 3.35 32.05 -20.15
CA ALA A 238 4.17 31.41 -21.17
C ALA A 238 4.55 29.97 -20.77
N GLU A 239 4.99 29.77 -19.53
CA GLU A 239 5.32 28.44 -18.99
C GLU A 239 4.11 27.52 -19.01
N LEU A 240 2.93 27.98 -18.57
CA LEU A 240 1.70 27.18 -18.55
C LEU A 240 1.21 26.82 -19.95
N ARG A 241 1.29 27.75 -20.92
CA ARG A 241 0.94 27.47 -22.31
C ARG A 241 1.89 26.47 -22.95
N ASP A 242 3.19 26.62 -22.71
CA ASP A 242 4.20 25.67 -23.20
C ASP A 242 3.97 24.27 -22.59
N PHE A 243 3.68 24.21 -21.30
CA PHE A 243 3.32 22.97 -20.62
C PHE A 243 2.11 22.29 -21.27
N SER A 244 0.99 23.01 -21.44
CA SER A 244 -0.21 22.46 -22.08
C SER A 244 0.01 22.04 -23.53
N ALA A 245 0.89 22.75 -24.26
CA ALA A 245 1.25 22.39 -25.63
C ALA A 245 2.09 21.09 -25.69
N ARG A 246 3.02 20.90 -24.74
CA ARG A 246 3.85 19.68 -24.64
C ARG A 246 3.08 18.47 -24.12
N HIS A 247 2.04 18.67 -23.32
CA HIS A 247 1.27 17.60 -22.68
C HIS A 247 -0.23 17.74 -22.98
N PRO A 248 -0.66 17.54 -24.25
CA PRO A 248 -2.05 17.67 -24.63
C PRO A 248 -2.91 16.64 -23.88
N GLY A 249 -4.00 17.10 -23.27
CA GLY A 249 -4.93 16.26 -22.50
C GLY A 249 -4.65 16.21 -21.00
N LEU A 250 -3.46 16.65 -20.54
CA LEU A 250 -3.22 16.82 -19.11
C LEU A 250 -3.88 18.10 -18.59
N PRO A 251 -4.57 18.04 -17.44
CA PRO A 251 -5.09 19.25 -16.81
C PRO A 251 -3.94 20.16 -16.37
N SER A 252 -4.20 21.47 -16.38
CA SER A 252 -3.24 22.43 -15.83
C SER A 252 -3.13 22.22 -14.31
N PRO A 253 -1.92 22.32 -13.72
CA PRO A 253 -1.74 22.21 -12.26
C PRO A 253 -2.53 23.29 -11.49
N LEU A 254 -2.92 24.38 -12.16
CA LEU A 254 -3.73 25.44 -11.57
C LEU A 254 -5.24 25.20 -11.64
N THR A 255 -5.68 24.14 -12.33
CA THR A 255 -7.11 23.80 -12.39
C THR A 255 -7.46 22.89 -11.22
N PRO A 256 -8.37 23.29 -10.31
CA PRO A 256 -8.85 22.39 -9.27
C PRO A 256 -9.63 21.23 -9.90
N ARG A 257 -9.49 20.03 -9.33
CA ARG A 257 -10.25 18.86 -9.79
C ARG A 257 -11.73 19.07 -9.46
N PRO A 258 -12.64 18.96 -10.45
CA PRO A 258 -14.06 19.09 -10.20
C PRO A 258 -14.54 17.96 -9.27
N GLY A 259 -15.17 18.32 -8.15
CA GLY A 259 -15.78 17.35 -7.22
C GLY A 259 -15.04 17.16 -5.89
N LEU A 260 -13.81 17.68 -5.73
CA LEU A 260 -13.21 17.93 -4.42
C LEU A 260 -13.55 19.37 -4.03
N GLY A 261 -14.79 19.60 -3.59
CA GLY A 261 -15.17 20.88 -2.96
C GLY A 261 -14.78 20.87 -1.49
N ASP A 262 -14.20 21.97 -1.03
CA ASP A 262 -13.75 22.25 0.34
C ASP A 262 -14.80 21.94 1.44
#